data_AF-A0A949G7K7-F1
#
_entry.id   AF-A0A949G7K7-F1
#
_cell.length_a   1.000
_cell.length_b   1.000
_cell.length_c   1.000
_cell.angle_alpha   90.00
_cell.angle_beta   90.00
_cell.angle_gamma   90.00
#
_symmetry.space_group_name_H-M   'P 1'
#
loop_
_entity.id
_entity.type
_entity.pdbx_description
1 polymer ?
#
loop_
_entity_poly.entity_id
_entity_poly.type
_entity_poly.pdbx_seq_one_letter_code
_entity_poly.pdbx_strand_id
1 'polypeptide(L)'
;MSISLTRYLVEEQRAKGRIPSELRLLLEVVARACKSISHAVNKGALGSELGDVMGSAGIENVQGEVQKKLDIIANNVLIEANEWGGHLAAMASEE
;
A
#
# COMPACT_ATOMS: atom_id res chain seq x y z
N MET A 1 10.89 6.09 24.11
CA MET A 1 11.26 6.53 22.75
C MET A 1 10.56 5.63 21.75
N SER A 2 9.85 6.19 20.76
CA SER A 2 9.33 5.40 19.65
C SER A 2 10.44 5.14 18.63
N ILE A 3 10.45 3.94 18.05
CA ILE A 3 11.38 3.55 16.98
C ILE A 3 10.60 3.59 15.67
N SER A 4 11.16 4.20 14.61
CA SER A 4 10.55 4.19 13.29
C SER A 4 10.70 2.80 12.64
N LEU A 5 9.75 2.44 11.77
CA LEU A 5 9.80 1.18 11.02
C LEU A 5 11.13 1.03 10.27
N THR A 6 11.58 2.08 9.57
CA THR A 6 12.85 2.07 8.84
C THR A 6 14.04 1.80 9.75
N ARG A 7 14.08 2.43 10.93
CA ARG A 7 15.15 2.18 11.90
C ARG A 7 15.11 0.73 12.39
N TYR A 8 13.94 0.23 12.76
CA TYR A 8 13.77 -1.16 13.20
C TYR A 8 14.27 -2.15 12.14
N LEU A 9 13.85 -1.98 10.87
CA LEU A 9 14.25 -2.90 9.80
C LEU A 9 15.75 -2.83 9.49
N VAL A 10 16.37 -1.65 9.57
CA VAL A 10 17.84 -1.51 9.42
C VAL A 10 18.57 -2.23 10.56
N GLU A 11 18.08 -2.16 11.79
CA GLU A 11 18.66 -2.87 12.93
C GLU A 11 18.50 -4.40 12.79
N GLU A 12 17.33 -4.89 12.39
CA GLU A 12 17.10 -6.33 12.15
C GLU A 12 17.97 -6.88 11.01
N GLN A 13 18.23 -6.09 9.96
CA GLN A 13 19.11 -6.46 8.85
C GLN A 13 20.59 -6.41 9.25
N ARG A 14 21.08 -5.28 9.79
CA ARG A 14 22.52 -5.04 10.00
C ARG A 14 23.07 -5.63 11.29
N ALA A 15 22.34 -5.46 12.39
CA ALA A 15 22.85 -5.84 13.71
C ALA A 15 22.56 -7.31 14.02
N LYS A 16 21.42 -7.83 13.52
CA LYS A 16 20.93 -9.16 13.88
C LYS A 16 20.95 -10.17 12.73
N GLY A 17 21.13 -9.71 11.49
CA GLY A 17 21.14 -10.56 10.30
C GLY A 17 19.86 -11.39 10.12
N ARG A 18 18.73 -10.95 10.68
CA ARG A 18 17.49 -11.75 10.72
C ARG A 18 16.69 -11.69 9.44
N ILE A 19 16.88 -10.63 8.66
CA ILE A 19 16.18 -10.42 7.40
C ILE A 19 17.18 -10.13 6.27
N PRO A 20 16.94 -10.68 5.07
CA PRO A 20 17.70 -10.30 3.89
C PRO A 20 17.38 -8.86 3.47
N SER A 21 18.28 -8.26 2.68
CA SER A 21 18.14 -6.87 2.23
C SER A 21 16.90 -6.63 1.36
N GLU A 22 16.51 -7.64 0.60
CA GLU A 22 15.41 -7.71 -0.33
C GLU A 22 14.08 -7.65 0.43
N LEU A 23 13.96 -8.40 1.53
CA LEU A 23 12.78 -8.34 2.40
C LEU A 23 12.66 -6.97 3.07
N ARG A 24 13.76 -6.38 3.54
CA ARG A 24 13.74 -5.01 4.07
C ARG A 24 13.23 -4.02 3.03
N LEU A 25 13.74 -4.09 1.80
CA LEU A 25 13.36 -3.17 0.73
C LEU A 25 11.90 -3.35 0.32
N LEU A 26 11.40 -4.59 0.22
CA LEU A 26 9.99 -4.88 -0.03
C LEU A 26 9.09 -4.26 1.05
N LEU A 27 9.43 -4.42 2.33
CA LEU A 27 8.66 -3.84 3.44
C LEU A 27 8.66 -2.30 3.41
N GLU A 28 9.75 -1.67 3.00
CA GLU A 28 9.83 -0.21 2.82
C GLU A 28 8.95 0.29 1.65
N VAL A 29 8.87 -0.48 0.56
CA VAL A 29 7.98 -0.19 -0.56
C VAL A 29 6.51 -0.25 -0.11
N VAL A 30 6.12 -1.34 0.55
CA VAL A 30 4.76 -1.51 1.08
C VAL A 30 4.41 -0.41 2.08
N ALA A 31 5.31 -0.09 3.02
CA ALA A 31 5.08 0.97 4.00
C ALA A 31 4.86 2.35 3.34
N ARG A 32 5.54 2.61 2.22
CA ARG A 32 5.36 3.84 1.44
C ARG A 32 4.03 3.86 0.71
N ALA A 33 3.64 2.74 0.11
CA ALA A 33 2.32 2.58 -0.51
C ALA A 33 1.20 2.84 0.52
N CYS A 34 1.30 2.28 1.72
CA CYS A 34 0.34 2.53 2.81
C CYS A 34 0.26 4.02 3.20
N LYS A 35 1.38 4.74 3.22
CA LYS A 35 1.37 6.19 3.47
C LYS A 35 0.66 6.96 2.36
N SER A 36 0.90 6.58 1.10
CA SER A 36 0.23 7.19 -0.06
C SER A 36 -1.29 6.95 -0.01
N ILE A 37 -1.72 5.72 0.29
CA ILE A 37 -3.14 5.37 0.47
C ILE A 37 -3.73 6.19 1.61
N SER A 38 -3.08 6.24 2.78
CA SER A 38 -3.54 7.03 3.91
C SER A 38 -3.70 8.51 3.56
N HIS A 39 -2.77 9.05 2.77
CA HIS A 39 -2.85 10.43 2.30
C HIS A 39 -3.99 10.64 1.30
N ALA A 40 -4.25 9.69 0.40
CA ALA A 40 -5.39 9.70 -0.51
C ALA A 40 -6.73 9.65 0.25
N VAL A 41 -6.85 8.77 1.25
CA VAL A 41 -8.02 8.69 2.16
C VAL A 41 -8.26 10.03 2.86
N ASN A 42 -7.20 10.57 3.49
CA ASN A 42 -7.30 11.82 4.25
C ASN A 42 -7.67 13.02 3.35
N LYS A 43 -7.20 13.04 2.10
CA LYS A 43 -7.58 14.08 1.13
C LYS A 43 -8.99 13.89 0.57
N GLY A 44 -9.40 12.66 0.28
CA GLY A 44 -10.76 12.33 -0.16
C GLY A 44 -11.83 12.71 0.87
N ALA A 45 -11.47 12.69 2.16
CA ALA A 45 -12.34 13.15 3.25
C ALA A 45 -12.51 14.68 3.33
N LEU A 46 -11.67 15.48 2.65
CA LEU A 46 -11.56 16.94 2.85
C LEU A 46 -12.09 17.82 1.68
N GLY A 47 -12.40 17.27 0.51
CA GLY A 47 -12.65 18.08 -0.70
C GLY A 47 -13.91 17.71 -1.50
N SER A 48 -14.83 18.66 -1.64
CA SER A 48 -16.14 18.55 -2.32
C SER A 48 -16.10 18.36 -3.85
N GLU A 49 -14.95 18.05 -4.45
CA GLU A 49 -14.85 17.56 -5.85
C GLU A 49 -14.29 16.12 -5.94
N LEU A 50 -13.86 15.57 -4.80
CA LEU A 50 -13.43 14.18 -4.59
C LEU A 50 -14.24 13.50 -3.46
N GLY A 51 -15.39 14.07 -3.07
CA GLY A 51 -16.33 13.46 -2.11
C GLY A 51 -16.88 12.09 -2.55
N ASP A 52 -16.49 11.64 -3.73
CA ASP A 52 -16.82 10.37 -4.35
C ASP A 52 -15.73 9.29 -4.16
N VAL A 53 -14.58 9.57 -3.52
CA VAL A 53 -13.58 8.50 -3.21
C VAL A 53 -14.13 7.48 -2.21
N MET A 54 -15.08 7.89 -1.37
CA MET A 54 -15.87 6.99 -0.50
C MET A 54 -17.13 6.45 -1.19
N GLY A 55 -17.39 6.85 -2.43
CA GLY A 55 -18.52 6.41 -3.24
C GLY A 55 -18.26 5.06 -3.93
N SER A 56 -19.34 4.47 -4.45
CA SER A 56 -19.27 3.23 -5.22
C SER A 56 -18.66 3.50 -6.60
N ALA A 57 -17.77 2.64 -7.07
CA ALA A 57 -17.20 2.73 -8.41
C ALA A 57 -18.19 2.36 -9.53
N GLY A 58 -19.39 1.87 -9.16
CA GLY A 58 -20.41 1.41 -10.12
C GLY A 58 -20.02 0.14 -10.88
N ILE A 59 -18.95 -0.54 -10.45
CA ILE A 59 -18.38 -1.76 -11.03
C ILE A 59 -18.46 -2.85 -9.97
N GLU A 60 -18.89 -4.05 -10.36
CA GLU A 60 -18.88 -5.24 -9.49
C GLU A 60 -17.52 -5.94 -9.58
N ASN A 61 -16.97 -6.33 -8.43
CA ASN A 61 -15.73 -7.11 -8.36
C ASN A 61 -15.97 -8.59 -8.73
N VAL A 62 -14.89 -9.38 -8.83
CA VAL A 62 -14.95 -10.82 -9.17
C VAL A 62 -15.73 -11.68 -8.14
N GLN A 63 -16.10 -11.09 -6.99
CA GLN A 63 -16.89 -11.71 -5.92
C GLN A 63 -18.37 -11.27 -5.95
N GLY A 64 -18.76 -10.36 -6.86
CA GLY A 64 -20.13 -9.86 -6.98
C GLY A 64 -20.50 -8.72 -6.02
N GLU A 65 -19.50 -8.05 -5.43
CA GLU A 65 -19.69 -6.89 -4.56
C GLU A 65 -19.47 -5.58 -5.32
N VAL A 66 -20.21 -4.53 -4.94
CA VAL A 66 -20.01 -3.19 -5.52
C VAL A 66 -18.68 -2.62 -5.03
N GLN A 67 -17.72 -2.50 -5.94
CA GLN A 67 -16.35 -2.08 -5.65
C GLN A 67 -16.32 -0.62 -5.20
N LYS A 68 -15.62 -0.32 -4.11
CA LYS A 68 -15.46 1.09 -3.68
C LYS A 68 -14.29 1.69 -4.44
N LYS A 69 -14.39 2.99 -4.72
CA LYS A 69 -13.31 3.72 -5.39
C LYS A 69 -12.00 3.67 -4.61
N LEU A 70 -12.08 3.60 -3.28
CA LEU A 70 -10.91 3.43 -2.43
C LEU A 70 -10.18 2.11 -2.67
N ASP A 71 -10.93 1.02 -2.89
CA ASP A 71 -10.37 -0.31 -3.05
C ASP A 71 -9.55 -0.39 -4.35
N ILE A 72 -10.09 0.19 -5.43
CA ILE A 72 -9.39 0.38 -6.72
C ILE A 72 -8.10 1.20 -6.54
N ILE A 73 -8.17 2.32 -5.80
CA ILE A 73 -7.00 3.18 -5.56
C ILE A 73 -5.94 2.42 -4.77
N ALA A 74 -6.32 1.69 -3.72
CA ALA A 74 -5.39 0.92 -2.91
C ALA A 74 -4.69 -0.17 -3.73
N ASN A 75 -5.45 -0.90 -4.55
CA ASN A 75 -4.92 -1.93 -5.45
C ASN A 75 -3.91 -1.34 -6.44
N ASN A 76 -4.27 -0.25 -7.14
CA ASN A 76 -3.40 0.39 -8.11
C ASN A 76 -2.11 0.92 -7.48
N VAL A 77 -2.20 1.55 -6.30
CA VAL A 77 -1.02 2.05 -5.59
C VAL A 77 -0.09 0.91 -5.17
N LEU A 78 -0.64 -0.23 -4.74
CA LEU A 78 0.18 -1.40 -4.38
C LEU A 78 0.82 -2.06 -5.59
N ILE A 79 0.10 -2.21 -6.71
CA ILE A 79 0.66 -2.74 -7.95
C ILE A 79 1.80 -1.84 -8.44
N GLU A 80 1.55 -0.55 -8.63
CA GLU A 80 2.54 0.41 -9.12
C GLU A 80 3.78 0.46 -8.21
N ALA A 81 3.58 0.48 -6.88
CA ALA A 81 4.70 0.52 -5.95
C ALA A 81 5.59 -0.73 -6.05
N ASN A 82 5.00 -1.91 -6.26
CA ASN A 82 5.74 -3.17 -6.28
C ASN A 82 6.30 -3.53 -7.67
N GLU A 83 5.74 -3.02 -8.76
CA GLU A 83 6.29 -3.19 -10.12
C GLU A 83 7.73 -2.68 -10.23
N TRP A 84 8.01 -1.51 -9.64
CA TRP A 84 9.33 -0.88 -9.69
C TRP A 84 10.27 -1.33 -8.55
N GLY A 85 9.74 -2.09 -7.58
CA GLY A 85 10.49 -2.47 -6.39
C GLY A 85 11.55 -3.55 -6.62
N GLY A 86 11.42 -4.39 -7.66
CA GLY A 86 12.41 -5.41 -8.03
C GLY A 86 12.60 -6.56 -7.02
N HIS A 87 11.87 -6.56 -5.91
CA HIS A 87 11.98 -7.55 -4.82
C HIS A 87 10.73 -8.43 -4.67
N LEU A 88 9.78 -8.31 -5.59
CA LEU A 88 8.54 -9.07 -5.60
C LEU A 88 8.50 -9.94 -6.87
N ALA A 89 8.29 -11.24 -6.69
CA ALA A 89 8.16 -12.18 -7.81
C ALA A 89 6.73 -12.26 -8.35
N ALA A 90 5.73 -12.19 -7.46
CA ALA A 90 4.31 -12.23 -7.80
C ALA A 90 3.47 -11.65 -6.65
N MET A 91 2.26 -11.17 -6.98
CA MET A 91 1.22 -10.81 -6.02
C MET A 91 -0.13 -11.38 -6.47
N ALA A 92 -1.00 -11.62 -5.50
CA ALA A 92 -2.42 -11.88 -5.73
C ALA A 92 -3.20 -10.77 -5.02
N SER A 93 -4.23 -10.24 -5.69
CA SER A 93 -5.13 -9.23 -5.14
C SER A 93 -6.54 -9.80 -5.04
N GLU A 94 -7.32 -9.32 -4.08
CA GLU A 94 -8.75 -9.62 -3.94
C GLU A 94 -9.58 -8.83 -4.96
N GLU A 95 -9.06 -7.68 -5.40
CA GLU A 95 -9.69 -6.79 -6.39
C GLU A 95 -9.61 -7.31 -7.83
#